data_AF-A0A938YUF2-F1
#
_entry.id   AF-A0A938YUF2-F1
#
_cell.length_a   1.000
_cell.length_b   1.000
_cell.length_c   1.000
_cell.angle_alpha   90.00
_cell.angle_beta   90.00
_cell.angle_gamma   90.00
#
_symmetry.space_group_name_H-M   'P 1'
#
loop_
_entity.id
_entity.type
_entity.pdbx_description
1 polymer ?
#
loop_
_entity_poly.entity_id
_entity_poly.type
_entity_poly.pdbx_seq_one_letter_code
_entity_poly.pdbx_strand_id
1 'polypeptide(L)'
;MLPSNLLTVWRRKGTIQPRYAKPSAENLQVANKLIEAYKHGVGEKKSTLKKVANSLEDEGYDYHFVRGLSLLLDRRSVFKCTSQADPAVLRRKIFEATGKTGPATSMAQRKSIIENVAAQLEMSCEELEEAMYADLESELILQEFKPVSAQELLEKYNLSLAQTLVFDSTELRFTVSGNWQKIFFKTKRLGLIYDAYKDNEVWVKIDGPASLFKLTRRYGTAIAKLLPTIISSPKWTVEAKILWKFTNEIYTFKLESWKHAPVFGTTQAVEAYDSVVEENFADRFRALGSGWQLKREPEPVIAGKHVLIPDFSFEREGAKLYMEVVGFWTTEYLTRKIEKLKKTEERMLVAVDESLACERLTKLEKQQSLNIIYYRNKIPLPPVLRYLQDSYKEVRAQQTEFLKNLNVTFTEPVIKFEEFANRTGVSTEAVRSALTEKTPSNYTMLPDSLIRKDKLEQLRKKLDQQIVKNGKLSLTEATKIAQTEQVDLTSAIQALGYNIIWHGINAENAEIVKK
;
A
#
# COMPACT_ATOMS: atom_id res chain seq x y z
N MET A 1 -14.94 12.71 -9.68
CA MET A 1 -14.80 12.67 -11.16
C MET A 1 -16.15 12.72 -11.86
N LEU A 2 -16.32 13.66 -12.78
CA LEU A 2 -17.44 13.69 -13.73
C LEU A 2 -17.12 12.87 -15.01
N PRO A 3 -18.14 12.43 -15.75
CA PRO A 3 -18.00 11.96 -17.13
C PRO A 3 -17.36 13.02 -18.03
N SER A 4 -16.57 12.61 -19.03
CA SER A 4 -15.86 13.53 -19.92
C SER A 4 -16.79 14.43 -20.74
N ASN A 5 -18.03 14.01 -21.01
CA ASN A 5 -19.04 14.83 -21.69
C ASN A 5 -19.65 15.94 -20.80
N LEU A 6 -19.39 15.90 -19.48
CA LEU A 6 -19.76 16.97 -18.53
C LEU A 6 -18.55 17.84 -18.15
N LEU A 7 -17.38 17.61 -18.76
CA LEU A 7 -16.18 18.38 -18.49
C LEU A 7 -16.19 19.68 -19.30
N THR A 8 -16.33 20.80 -18.61
CA THR A 8 -16.26 22.14 -19.23
C THR A 8 -14.89 22.76 -18.98
N VAL A 9 -14.18 23.10 -20.07
CA VAL A 9 -12.83 23.68 -20.01
C VAL A 9 -12.73 24.93 -20.88
N TRP A 10 -11.75 25.77 -20.57
CA TRP A 10 -11.24 26.77 -21.51
C TRP A 10 -9.78 26.49 -21.82
N ARG A 11 -9.36 26.88 -23.02
CA ARG A 11 -8.00 26.68 -23.55
C ARG A 11 -7.47 28.01 -24.07
N ARG A 12 -6.26 28.40 -23.70
CA ARG A 12 -5.60 29.62 -24.21
C ARG A 12 -4.09 29.49 -24.12
N LYS A 13 -3.36 29.84 -25.18
CA LYS A 13 -1.88 29.89 -25.20
C LYS A 13 -1.21 28.64 -24.59
N GLY A 14 -1.64 27.44 -24.99
CA GLY A 14 -1.09 26.16 -24.50
C GLY A 14 -1.48 25.79 -23.06
N THR A 15 -2.36 26.55 -22.42
CA THR A 15 -2.92 26.22 -21.09
C THR A 15 -4.35 25.71 -21.21
N ILE A 16 -4.73 24.79 -20.32
CA ILE A 16 -6.08 24.27 -20.19
C ILE A 16 -6.53 24.36 -18.73
N GLN A 17 -7.75 24.81 -18.50
CA GLN A 17 -8.31 24.97 -17.16
C GLN A 17 -9.80 24.62 -17.15
N PRO A 18 -10.30 23.94 -16.12
CA PRO A 18 -11.73 23.79 -15.93
C PRO A 18 -12.43 25.13 -15.74
N ARG A 19 -13.69 25.21 -16.18
CA ARG A 19 -14.58 26.32 -15.80
C ARG A 19 -15.14 26.05 -14.41
N TYR A 20 -14.39 26.44 -13.39
CA TYR A 20 -14.82 26.27 -12.01
C TYR A 20 -16.08 27.09 -11.69
N ALA A 21 -17.01 26.49 -10.97
CA ALA A 21 -18.16 27.15 -10.39
C ALA A 21 -17.69 28.02 -9.21
N LYS A 22 -17.95 29.33 -9.30
CA LYS A 22 -17.74 30.27 -8.19
C LYS A 22 -18.92 30.16 -7.22
N PRO A 23 -18.74 30.46 -5.92
CA PRO A 23 -19.83 30.57 -4.96
C PRO A 23 -20.61 31.89 -5.15
N SER A 24 -21.10 32.14 -6.36
CA SER A 24 -22.02 33.26 -6.65
C SER A 24 -23.42 32.93 -6.16
N ALA A 25 -24.23 33.95 -5.90
CA ALA A 25 -25.63 33.79 -5.48
C ALA A 25 -26.42 32.88 -6.44
N GLU A 26 -26.21 33.07 -7.76
CA GLU A 26 -26.82 32.27 -8.82
C GLU A 26 -26.44 30.78 -8.73
N ASN A 27 -25.14 30.46 -8.65
CA ASN A 27 -24.69 29.07 -8.58
C ASN A 27 -25.14 28.39 -7.28
N LEU A 28 -25.14 29.13 -6.17
CA LEU A 28 -25.62 28.65 -4.88
C LEU A 28 -27.13 28.39 -4.91
N GLN A 29 -27.89 29.23 -5.63
CA GLN A 29 -29.34 29.03 -5.81
C GLN A 29 -29.63 27.75 -6.60
N VAL A 30 -28.93 27.52 -7.72
CA VAL A 30 -29.06 26.29 -8.51
C VAL A 30 -28.72 25.06 -7.66
N ALA A 31 -27.59 25.10 -6.94
CA ALA A 31 -27.19 24.02 -6.05
C ALA A 31 -28.22 23.76 -4.94
N ASN A 32 -28.74 24.80 -4.29
CA ASN A 32 -29.77 24.67 -3.26
C ASN A 32 -31.08 24.10 -3.83
N LYS A 33 -31.56 24.60 -4.98
CA LYS A 33 -32.78 24.05 -5.64
C LYS A 33 -32.65 22.55 -5.88
N LEU A 34 -31.49 22.10 -6.38
CA LEU A 34 -31.22 20.67 -6.58
C LEU A 34 -31.14 19.89 -5.26
N ILE A 35 -30.43 20.42 -4.25
CA ILE A 35 -30.31 19.76 -2.94
C ILE A 35 -31.70 19.60 -2.29
N GLU A 36 -32.53 20.64 -2.31
CA GLU A 36 -33.87 20.60 -1.73
C GLU A 36 -34.79 19.63 -2.48
N ALA A 37 -34.66 19.50 -3.81
CA ALA A 37 -35.38 18.49 -4.57
C ALA A 37 -35.02 17.06 -4.11
N TYR A 38 -33.74 16.79 -3.83
CA TYR A 38 -33.31 15.47 -3.33
C TYR A 38 -33.72 15.24 -1.86
N LYS A 39 -33.74 16.28 -1.02
CA LYS A 39 -34.22 16.17 0.37
C LYS A 39 -35.70 15.82 0.44
N HIS A 40 -36.52 16.52 -0.34
CA HIS A 40 -37.97 16.32 -0.34
C HIS A 40 -38.42 15.16 -1.25
N GLY A 41 -37.57 14.72 -2.17
CA GLY A 41 -37.85 13.60 -3.09
C GLY A 41 -37.53 12.22 -2.54
N VAL A 42 -37.31 12.05 -1.23
CA VAL A 42 -37.21 10.70 -0.65
C VAL A 42 -38.57 10.01 -0.77
N GLY A 43 -38.57 8.82 -1.37
CA GLY A 43 -39.79 8.10 -1.77
C GLY A 43 -40.24 8.38 -3.20
N GLU A 44 -39.67 9.37 -3.88
CA GLU A 44 -39.99 9.71 -5.27
C GLU A 44 -39.11 8.96 -6.28
N LYS A 45 -39.60 8.87 -7.52
CA LYS A 45 -38.85 8.34 -8.66
C LYS A 45 -37.70 9.28 -9.05
N LYS A 46 -36.59 8.71 -9.51
CA LYS A 46 -35.45 9.48 -10.04
C LYS A 46 -35.85 10.38 -11.23
N SER A 47 -36.85 10.00 -12.02
CA SER A 47 -37.42 10.83 -13.08
C SER A 47 -38.00 12.15 -12.56
N THR A 48 -38.61 12.16 -11.37
CA THR A 48 -39.12 13.39 -10.73
C THR A 48 -37.98 14.35 -10.40
N LEU A 49 -36.86 13.84 -9.86
CA LEU A 49 -35.66 14.64 -9.60
C LEU A 49 -35.05 15.18 -10.89
N LYS A 50 -35.06 14.39 -11.96
CA LYS A 50 -34.58 14.79 -13.29
C LYS A 50 -35.41 15.92 -13.89
N LYS A 51 -36.73 15.97 -13.64
CA LYS A 51 -37.59 17.09 -14.10
C LYS A 51 -37.14 18.42 -13.49
N VAL A 52 -36.71 18.43 -12.23
CA VAL A 52 -36.17 19.66 -11.58
C VAL A 52 -34.89 20.11 -12.28
N ALA A 53 -33.99 19.17 -12.60
CA ALA A 53 -32.78 19.49 -13.37
C ALA A 53 -33.13 20.02 -14.77
N ASN A 54 -34.07 19.40 -15.48
CA ASN A 54 -34.52 19.87 -16.80
C ASN A 54 -35.11 21.29 -16.74
N SER A 55 -35.92 21.60 -15.73
CA SER A 55 -36.47 22.95 -15.53
C SER A 55 -35.37 24.00 -15.36
N LEU A 56 -34.27 23.66 -14.70
CA LEU A 56 -33.12 24.57 -14.58
C LEU A 56 -32.39 24.74 -15.93
N GLU A 57 -32.28 23.67 -16.72
CA GLU A 57 -31.73 23.79 -18.08
C GLU A 57 -32.64 24.68 -18.95
N ASP A 58 -33.96 24.54 -18.83
CA ASP A 58 -34.96 25.37 -19.54
C ASP A 58 -34.95 26.84 -19.08
N GLU A 59 -34.64 27.11 -17.81
CA GLU A 59 -34.41 28.45 -17.24
C GLU A 59 -33.12 29.12 -17.82
N GLY A 60 -32.29 28.38 -18.57
CA GLY A 60 -31.09 28.90 -19.23
C GLY A 60 -29.77 28.63 -18.52
N TYR A 61 -29.78 27.85 -17.42
CA TYR A 61 -28.54 27.45 -16.76
C TYR A 61 -27.74 26.46 -17.61
N ASP A 62 -26.41 26.53 -17.55
CA ASP A 62 -25.53 25.63 -18.31
C ASP A 62 -25.79 24.15 -17.93
N TYR A 63 -26.14 23.34 -18.94
CA TYR A 63 -26.52 21.95 -18.71
C TYR A 63 -25.37 21.10 -18.14
N HIS A 64 -24.10 21.42 -18.44
CA HIS A 64 -22.96 20.67 -17.89
C HIS A 64 -22.88 20.89 -16.38
N PHE A 65 -23.13 22.12 -15.94
CA PHE A 65 -23.19 22.48 -14.53
C PHE A 65 -24.35 21.77 -13.83
N VAL A 66 -25.58 21.94 -14.31
CA VAL A 66 -26.78 21.34 -13.68
C VAL A 66 -26.66 19.81 -13.59
N ARG A 67 -26.37 19.13 -14.72
CA ARG A 67 -26.22 17.67 -14.74
C ARG A 67 -25.03 17.19 -13.91
N GLY A 68 -23.96 17.98 -13.87
CA GLY A 68 -22.79 17.68 -13.04
C GLY A 68 -23.12 17.71 -11.55
N LEU A 69 -23.90 18.69 -11.09
CA LEU A 69 -24.39 18.76 -9.71
C LEU A 69 -25.35 17.60 -9.40
N SER A 70 -26.34 17.33 -10.26
CA SER A 70 -27.27 16.20 -10.08
C SER A 70 -26.54 14.87 -9.97
N LEU A 71 -25.50 14.63 -10.81
CA LEU A 71 -24.70 13.41 -10.72
C LEU A 71 -23.95 13.28 -9.39
N LEU A 72 -23.49 14.38 -8.80
CA LEU A 72 -22.85 14.34 -7.49
C LEU A 72 -23.85 14.09 -6.37
N LEU A 73 -25.08 14.58 -6.50
CA LEU A 73 -26.18 14.28 -5.57
C LEU A 73 -26.61 12.82 -5.69
N ASP A 74 -26.70 12.27 -6.91
CA ASP A 74 -26.98 10.85 -7.15
C ASP A 74 -26.00 9.93 -6.41
N ARG A 75 -24.71 10.29 -6.36
CA ARG A 75 -23.68 9.52 -5.63
C ARG A 75 -23.81 9.58 -4.13
N ARG A 76 -24.61 10.52 -3.63
CA ARG A 76 -24.96 10.67 -2.21
C ARG A 76 -26.34 10.08 -1.92
N SER A 77 -26.94 9.40 -2.89
CA SER A 77 -28.25 8.79 -2.81
C SER A 77 -28.16 7.27 -2.90
N VAL A 78 -29.13 6.60 -2.29
CA VAL A 78 -29.40 5.17 -2.46
C VAL A 78 -30.71 5.06 -3.23
N PHE A 79 -30.61 4.59 -4.47
CA PHE A 79 -31.77 4.31 -5.32
C PHE A 79 -32.05 2.80 -5.33
N LYS A 80 -33.31 2.41 -5.21
CA LYS A 80 -33.71 0.99 -5.28
C LYS A 80 -34.90 0.80 -6.21
N CYS A 81 -34.93 -0.38 -6.83
CA CYS A 81 -36.12 -0.91 -7.47
C CYS A 81 -37.08 -1.39 -6.37
N THR A 82 -38.34 -1.00 -6.44
CA THR A 82 -39.38 -1.36 -5.46
C THR A 82 -40.23 -2.55 -5.88
N SER A 83 -40.00 -3.12 -7.07
CA SER A 83 -40.70 -4.31 -7.51
C SER A 83 -40.38 -5.51 -6.63
N GLN A 84 -41.41 -6.24 -6.20
CA GLN A 84 -41.27 -7.49 -5.43
C GLN A 84 -40.79 -8.65 -6.30
N ALA A 85 -41.09 -8.61 -7.61
CA ALA A 85 -40.64 -9.59 -8.59
C ALA A 85 -39.54 -9.00 -9.49
N ASP A 86 -38.65 -9.84 -10.02
CA ASP A 86 -37.58 -9.39 -10.92
C ASP A 86 -38.16 -8.82 -12.23
N PRO A 87 -38.01 -7.50 -12.52
CA PRO A 87 -38.56 -6.88 -13.72
C PRO A 87 -38.07 -7.52 -15.03
N ALA A 88 -36.86 -8.10 -15.06
CA ALA A 88 -36.36 -8.80 -16.23
C ALA A 88 -37.14 -10.10 -16.50
N VAL A 89 -37.55 -10.80 -15.44
CA VAL A 89 -38.40 -12.01 -15.53
C VAL A 89 -39.82 -11.63 -15.95
N LEU A 90 -40.38 -10.54 -15.41
CA LEU A 90 -41.69 -10.04 -15.80
C LEU A 90 -41.74 -9.70 -17.29
N ARG A 91 -40.77 -8.93 -17.78
CA ARG A 91 -40.64 -8.59 -19.21
C ARG A 91 -40.53 -9.83 -20.09
N ARG A 92 -39.76 -10.83 -19.68
CA ARG A 92 -39.64 -12.10 -20.41
C ARG A 92 -41.00 -12.78 -20.57
N LYS A 93 -41.76 -12.94 -19.48
CA LYS A 93 -43.09 -13.58 -19.53
C LYS A 93 -44.07 -12.80 -20.41
N ILE A 94 -44.08 -11.47 -20.32
CA ILE A 94 -44.91 -10.60 -21.16
C ILE A 94 -44.54 -10.77 -22.64
N PHE A 95 -43.25 -10.75 -22.99
CA PHE A 95 -42.81 -10.87 -24.37
C PHE A 95 -42.94 -12.29 -24.93
N GLU A 96 -42.85 -13.34 -24.11
CA GLU A 96 -43.18 -14.70 -24.51
C GLU A 96 -44.68 -14.85 -24.82
N ALA A 97 -45.56 -14.28 -24.00
CA ALA A 97 -46.99 -14.24 -24.25
C ALA A 97 -47.33 -13.46 -25.54
N THR A 98 -46.62 -12.36 -25.77
CA THR A 98 -46.69 -11.57 -27.01
C THR A 98 -46.17 -12.40 -28.21
N GLY A 99 -45.10 -13.18 -28.05
CA GLY A 99 -44.56 -14.03 -29.11
C GLY A 99 -45.52 -15.10 -29.62
N LYS A 100 -46.45 -15.56 -28.77
CA LYS A 100 -47.49 -16.54 -29.14
C LYS A 100 -48.68 -15.92 -29.89
N THR A 101 -48.96 -14.64 -29.64
CA THR A 101 -50.15 -13.94 -30.15
C THR A 101 -49.82 -12.88 -31.21
N GLY A 102 -48.53 -12.58 -31.41
CA GLY A 102 -48.03 -11.45 -32.19
C GLY A 102 -47.94 -10.16 -31.35
N PRO A 103 -47.22 -9.13 -31.82
CA PRO A 103 -47.20 -7.82 -31.18
C PRO A 103 -48.62 -7.29 -30.99
N ALA A 104 -48.93 -6.78 -29.79
CA ALA A 104 -50.25 -6.20 -29.53
C ALA A 104 -50.45 -4.95 -30.41
N THR A 105 -51.39 -5.02 -31.36
CA THR A 105 -51.72 -3.91 -32.28
C THR A 105 -52.99 -3.17 -31.86
N SER A 106 -53.70 -3.68 -30.85
CA SER A 106 -54.88 -3.06 -30.26
C SER A 106 -54.84 -3.07 -28.73
N MET A 107 -55.55 -2.14 -28.10
CA MET A 107 -55.65 -2.06 -26.63
C MET A 107 -56.32 -3.30 -26.03
N ALA A 108 -57.27 -3.91 -26.74
CA ALA A 108 -57.93 -5.15 -26.30
C ALA A 108 -56.94 -6.34 -26.25
N GLN A 109 -56.10 -6.48 -27.29
CA GLN A 109 -55.05 -7.51 -27.31
C GLN A 109 -54.02 -7.28 -26.21
N ARG A 110 -53.57 -6.03 -26.02
CA ARG A 110 -52.63 -5.68 -24.94
C ARG A 110 -53.22 -6.05 -23.58
N LYS A 111 -54.46 -5.63 -23.31
CA LYS A 111 -55.15 -5.91 -22.04
C LYS A 111 -55.24 -7.41 -21.77
N SER A 112 -55.64 -8.20 -22.77
CA SER A 112 -55.69 -9.66 -22.64
C SER A 112 -54.33 -10.29 -22.34
N ILE A 113 -53.24 -9.84 -22.99
CA ILE A 113 -51.88 -10.34 -22.70
C ILE A 113 -51.48 -10.01 -21.25
N ILE A 114 -51.70 -8.77 -20.81
CA ILE A 114 -51.37 -8.34 -19.45
C ILE A 114 -52.19 -9.10 -18.41
N GLU A 115 -53.50 -9.25 -18.59
CA GLU A 115 -54.38 -10.02 -17.70
C GLU A 115 -53.94 -11.49 -17.58
N ASN A 116 -53.59 -12.12 -18.71
CA ASN A 116 -53.12 -13.50 -18.73
C ASN A 116 -51.81 -13.67 -17.95
N VAL A 117 -50.85 -12.75 -18.14
CA VAL A 117 -49.54 -12.83 -17.47
C VAL A 117 -49.66 -12.45 -15.99
N ALA A 118 -50.49 -11.47 -15.65
CA ALA A 118 -50.78 -11.07 -14.27
C ALA A 118 -51.43 -12.22 -13.49
N ALA A 119 -52.40 -12.92 -14.09
CA ALA A 119 -53.03 -14.11 -13.50
C ALA A 119 -52.03 -15.25 -13.25
N GLN A 120 -51.10 -15.50 -14.19
CA GLN A 120 -50.04 -16.50 -14.01
C GLN A 120 -49.03 -16.16 -12.91
N LEU A 121 -48.93 -14.89 -12.54
CA LEU A 121 -48.00 -14.36 -11.56
C LEU A 121 -48.64 -14.06 -10.21
N GLU A 122 -49.96 -14.26 -10.08
CA GLU A 122 -50.75 -13.89 -8.90
C GLU A 122 -50.57 -12.41 -8.53
N MET A 123 -50.48 -11.54 -9.55
CA MET A 123 -50.35 -10.08 -9.41
C MET A 123 -51.55 -9.38 -10.05
N SER A 124 -51.83 -8.14 -9.64
CA SER A 124 -52.73 -7.27 -10.40
C SER A 124 -52.11 -6.81 -11.72
N CYS A 125 -52.94 -6.39 -12.68
CA CYS A 125 -52.46 -5.86 -13.95
C CYS A 125 -51.66 -4.57 -13.74
N GLU A 126 -52.14 -3.71 -12.84
CA GLU A 126 -51.51 -2.46 -12.46
C GLU A 126 -50.13 -2.69 -11.84
N GLU A 127 -50.01 -3.60 -10.87
CA GLU A 127 -48.72 -3.98 -10.27
C GLU A 127 -47.76 -4.55 -11.31
N LEU A 128 -48.25 -5.38 -12.24
CA LEU A 128 -47.41 -5.95 -13.30
C LEU A 128 -46.87 -4.85 -14.24
N GLU A 129 -47.72 -3.90 -14.62
CA GLU A 129 -47.33 -2.79 -15.50
C GLU A 129 -46.35 -1.84 -14.82
N GLU A 130 -46.54 -1.51 -13.54
CA GLU A 130 -45.61 -0.69 -12.77
C GLU A 130 -44.27 -1.41 -12.53
N ALA A 131 -44.32 -2.72 -12.23
CA ALA A 131 -43.13 -3.53 -11.95
C ALA A 131 -42.29 -3.82 -13.20
N MET A 132 -42.90 -3.88 -14.39
CA MET A 132 -42.26 -4.30 -15.64
C MET A 132 -40.95 -3.55 -15.95
N TYR A 133 -40.90 -2.26 -15.64
CA TYR A 133 -39.76 -1.38 -15.92
C TYR A 133 -39.22 -0.68 -14.67
N ALA A 134 -39.57 -1.18 -13.48
CA ALA A 134 -39.14 -0.59 -12.21
C ALA A 134 -37.61 -0.62 -11.99
N ASP A 135 -36.87 -1.41 -12.78
CA ASP A 135 -35.41 -1.49 -12.79
C ASP A 135 -34.73 -0.43 -13.68
N LEU A 136 -35.49 0.32 -14.48
CA LEU A 136 -34.93 1.42 -15.28
C LEU A 136 -34.47 2.57 -14.38
N GLU A 137 -33.35 3.21 -14.76
CA GLU A 137 -32.74 4.28 -13.96
C GLU A 137 -33.73 5.42 -13.65
N SER A 138 -34.66 5.74 -14.55
CA SER A 138 -35.70 6.76 -14.34
C SER A 138 -36.77 6.36 -13.33
N GLU A 139 -37.01 5.06 -13.16
CA GLU A 139 -38.08 4.51 -12.31
C GLU A 139 -37.59 4.16 -10.90
N LEU A 140 -36.27 4.07 -10.68
CA LEU A 140 -35.71 3.80 -9.36
C LEU A 140 -36.18 4.84 -8.34
N ILE A 141 -36.51 4.37 -7.14
CA ILE A 141 -37.00 5.20 -6.04
C ILE A 141 -35.83 5.62 -5.15
N LEU A 142 -35.79 6.91 -4.81
CA LEU A 142 -34.82 7.45 -3.86
C LEU A 142 -35.19 6.99 -2.43
N GLN A 143 -34.41 6.07 -1.85
CA GLN A 143 -34.65 5.59 -0.48
C GLN A 143 -33.92 6.41 0.57
N GLU A 144 -32.67 6.77 0.29
CA GLU A 144 -31.83 7.52 1.22
C GLU A 144 -31.09 8.60 0.46
N PHE A 145 -30.97 9.77 1.06
CA PHE A 145 -30.14 10.85 0.56
C PHE A 145 -29.30 11.41 1.71
N LYS A 146 -27.98 11.58 1.48
CA LYS A 146 -27.06 12.20 2.43
C LYS A 146 -26.87 13.67 2.05
N PRO A 147 -27.51 14.63 2.76
CA PRO A 147 -27.46 16.04 2.39
C PRO A 147 -26.04 16.61 2.38
N VAL A 148 -25.87 17.71 1.67
CA VAL A 148 -24.62 18.46 1.52
C VAL A 148 -24.98 19.95 1.44
N SER A 149 -24.10 20.85 1.88
CA SER A 149 -24.35 22.28 1.68
C SER A 149 -24.15 22.65 0.20
N ALA A 150 -24.81 23.71 -0.27
CA ALA A 150 -24.59 24.20 -1.64
C ALA A 150 -23.12 24.53 -1.89
N GLN A 151 -22.45 25.18 -0.94
CA GLN A 151 -21.02 25.50 -1.05
C GLN A 151 -20.17 24.23 -1.20
N GLU A 152 -20.35 23.24 -0.34
CA GLU A 152 -19.59 21.98 -0.39
C GLU A 152 -19.90 21.20 -1.69
N LEU A 153 -21.13 21.30 -2.23
CA LEU A 153 -21.47 20.70 -3.52
C LEU A 153 -20.71 21.37 -4.67
N LEU A 154 -20.59 22.71 -4.68
CA LEU A 154 -19.80 23.44 -5.67
C LEU A 154 -18.31 23.09 -5.57
N GLU A 155 -17.76 23.00 -4.36
CA GLU A 155 -16.37 22.57 -4.11
C GLU A 155 -16.12 21.16 -4.65
N LYS A 156 -17.05 20.21 -4.41
CA LYS A 156 -17.00 18.84 -4.96
C LYS A 156 -17.15 18.79 -6.48
N TYR A 157 -17.95 19.68 -7.05
CA TYR A 157 -18.08 19.85 -8.51
C TYR A 157 -16.75 20.29 -9.12
N ASN A 158 -16.14 21.33 -8.55
CA ASN A 158 -14.85 21.85 -8.99
C ASN A 158 -13.73 20.81 -8.88
N LEU A 159 -13.68 20.08 -7.75
CA LEU A 159 -12.74 18.98 -7.58
C LEU A 159 -12.97 17.90 -8.63
N SER A 160 -14.23 17.53 -8.88
CA SER A 160 -14.57 16.50 -9.85
C SER A 160 -14.19 16.90 -11.28
N LEU A 161 -14.32 18.18 -11.65
CA LEU A 161 -13.82 18.70 -12.93
C LEU A 161 -12.29 18.58 -13.03
N ALA A 162 -11.56 19.00 -12.00
CA ALA A 162 -10.09 18.91 -11.97
C ALA A 162 -9.62 17.45 -12.08
N GLN A 163 -10.25 16.54 -11.33
CA GLN A 163 -9.97 15.11 -11.39
C GLN A 163 -10.24 14.53 -12.79
N THR A 164 -11.37 14.90 -13.41
CA THR A 164 -11.72 14.43 -14.76
C THR A 164 -10.75 14.96 -15.81
N LEU A 165 -10.22 16.17 -15.63
CA LEU A 165 -9.19 16.70 -16.53
C LEU A 165 -7.86 15.95 -16.37
N VAL A 166 -7.42 15.71 -15.12
CA VAL A 166 -6.18 14.99 -14.81
C VAL A 166 -6.23 13.51 -15.21
N PHE A 167 -7.42 12.92 -15.29
CA PHE A 167 -7.61 11.53 -15.71
C PHE A 167 -6.92 11.19 -17.04
N ASP A 168 -6.90 12.12 -17.99
CA ASP A 168 -6.28 11.94 -19.33
C ASP A 168 -4.88 12.60 -19.43
N SER A 169 -4.20 12.81 -18.30
CA SER A 169 -2.84 13.35 -18.29
C SER A 169 -1.81 12.39 -18.89
N THR A 170 -0.79 12.91 -19.57
CA THR A 170 0.43 12.20 -19.97
C THR A 170 1.50 12.27 -18.88
N GLU A 171 1.42 13.26 -18.00
CA GLU A 171 2.36 13.47 -16.89
C GLU A 171 1.66 14.32 -15.81
N LEU A 172 1.93 14.02 -14.54
CA LEU A 172 1.52 14.83 -13.39
C LEU A 172 2.76 15.12 -12.54
N ARG A 173 3.02 16.38 -12.22
CA ARG A 173 4.06 16.83 -11.30
C ARG A 173 3.41 17.57 -10.13
N PHE A 174 3.94 17.39 -8.93
CA PHE A 174 3.50 18.18 -7.80
C PHE A 174 4.60 18.43 -6.78
N THR A 175 4.43 19.52 -6.03
CA THR A 175 5.17 19.84 -4.81
C THR A 175 4.19 20.02 -3.65
N VAL A 176 4.59 19.67 -2.44
CA VAL A 176 3.81 19.92 -1.22
C VAL A 176 4.71 20.35 -0.07
N SER A 177 4.22 21.17 0.85
CA SER A 177 4.99 21.56 2.06
C SER A 177 4.85 20.58 3.22
N GLY A 178 3.89 19.66 3.17
CA GLY A 178 3.59 18.71 4.25
C GLY A 178 2.68 17.58 3.80
N ASN A 179 2.33 16.69 4.73
CA ASN A 179 1.56 15.45 4.47
C ASN A 179 2.25 14.48 3.49
N TRP A 180 3.58 14.56 3.34
CA TRP A 180 4.36 13.73 2.42
C TRP A 180 4.10 12.24 2.63
N GLN A 181 4.14 11.75 3.88
CA GLN A 181 3.88 10.32 4.16
C GLN A 181 2.50 9.90 3.64
N LYS A 182 1.45 10.68 3.94
CA LYS A 182 0.07 10.38 3.51
C LYS A 182 -0.08 10.37 1.99
N ILE A 183 0.57 11.32 1.30
CA ILE A 183 0.52 11.40 -0.16
C ILE A 183 1.26 10.24 -0.80
N PHE A 184 2.46 9.92 -0.32
CA PHE A 184 3.23 8.79 -0.84
C PHE A 184 2.55 7.46 -0.57
N PHE A 185 2.04 7.26 0.64
CA PHE A 185 1.24 6.10 0.99
C PHE A 185 0.07 5.93 0.01
N LYS A 186 -0.69 6.99 -0.23
CA LYS A 186 -1.79 6.94 -1.19
C LYS A 186 -1.31 6.70 -2.63
N THR A 187 -0.20 7.30 -3.03
CA THR A 187 0.43 7.11 -4.36
C THR A 187 0.78 5.63 -4.58
N LYS A 188 1.39 5.00 -3.58
CA LYS A 188 1.75 3.57 -3.60
C LYS A 188 0.54 2.65 -3.60
N ARG A 189 -0.45 2.92 -2.74
CA ARG A 189 -1.71 2.18 -2.70
C ARG A 189 -2.45 2.21 -4.04
N LEU A 190 -2.40 3.36 -4.72
CA LEU A 190 -2.98 3.54 -6.05
C LEU A 190 -2.14 2.86 -7.15
N GLY A 191 -0.96 2.33 -6.80
CA GLY A 191 -0.03 1.62 -7.67
C GLY A 191 0.65 2.54 -8.67
N LEU A 192 0.69 3.85 -8.44
CA LEU A 192 1.13 4.80 -9.46
C LEU A 192 2.62 4.65 -9.77
N ILE A 193 2.99 4.87 -11.03
CA ILE A 193 4.37 4.95 -11.48
C ILE A 193 4.86 6.35 -11.17
N TYR A 194 5.75 6.47 -10.19
CA TYR A 194 6.24 7.75 -9.73
C TYR A 194 7.76 7.76 -9.54
N ASP A 195 8.31 8.97 -9.65
CA ASP A 195 9.67 9.30 -9.27
C ASP A 195 9.64 10.49 -8.32
N ALA A 196 10.30 10.37 -7.17
CA ALA A 196 10.50 11.47 -6.24
C ALA A 196 11.93 12.02 -6.36
N TYR A 197 12.03 13.35 -6.30
CA TYR A 197 13.27 14.10 -6.46
C TYR A 197 13.43 15.08 -5.31
N LYS A 198 14.68 15.41 -4.99
CA LYS A 198 15.04 16.43 -4.01
C LYS A 198 16.02 17.40 -4.66
N ASP A 199 15.54 18.60 -4.96
CA ASP A 199 16.35 19.71 -5.48
C ASP A 199 15.87 21.01 -4.83
N ASN A 200 16.48 21.37 -3.69
CA ASN A 200 16.00 22.33 -2.68
C ASN A 200 14.65 21.98 -2.03
N GLU A 201 13.63 21.69 -2.83
CA GLU A 201 12.34 21.15 -2.40
C GLU A 201 12.14 19.73 -2.92
N VAL A 202 11.33 18.93 -2.21
CA VAL A 202 10.91 17.62 -2.69
C VAL A 202 9.80 17.81 -3.71
N TRP A 203 9.90 17.13 -4.85
CA TRP A 203 8.87 17.13 -5.87
C TRP A 203 8.70 15.73 -6.46
N VAL A 204 7.50 15.45 -6.93
CA VAL A 204 7.13 14.12 -7.42
C VAL A 204 6.63 14.23 -8.84
N LYS A 205 7.14 13.35 -9.69
CA LYS A 205 6.63 13.11 -11.03
C LYS A 205 5.85 11.80 -11.02
N ILE A 206 4.69 11.79 -11.63
CA ILE A 206 3.90 10.60 -11.93
C ILE A 206 3.77 10.54 -13.46
N ASP A 207 4.20 9.42 -14.03
CA ASP A 207 3.99 9.15 -15.46
C ASP A 207 2.48 8.95 -15.68
N GLY A 208 1.91 9.55 -16.72
CA GLY A 208 0.46 9.56 -16.96
C GLY A 208 -0.04 8.39 -17.80
N PRO A 209 -1.35 8.08 -17.79
CA PRO A 209 -1.90 6.96 -18.55
C PRO A 209 -1.63 7.02 -20.04
N ALA A 210 -1.60 8.22 -20.61
CA ALA A 210 -1.35 8.41 -22.03
C ALA A 210 0.11 8.12 -22.44
N SER A 211 1.04 7.96 -21.48
CA SER A 211 2.39 7.44 -21.74
C SER A 211 2.51 5.91 -21.57
N LEU A 212 1.42 5.21 -21.21
CA LEU A 212 1.42 3.76 -20.91
C LEU A 212 0.63 2.96 -21.96
N PHE A 213 1.23 1.92 -22.55
CA PHE A 213 0.61 1.07 -23.57
C PHE A 213 -0.23 -0.09 -23.02
N LYS A 214 -1.28 0.20 -22.21
CA LYS A 214 -2.46 -0.63 -21.81
C LYS A 214 -2.95 -0.17 -20.44
N LEU A 215 -4.18 -0.54 -20.05
CA LEU A 215 -4.82 -0.21 -18.74
C LEU A 215 -5.00 1.29 -18.43
N THR A 216 -5.01 2.14 -19.46
CA THR A 216 -5.07 3.62 -19.37
C THR A 216 -6.21 4.15 -18.49
N ARG A 217 -7.42 3.56 -18.55
CA ARG A 217 -8.56 4.04 -17.75
C ARG A 217 -8.45 3.73 -16.25
N ARG A 218 -7.94 2.54 -15.88
CA ARG A 218 -7.74 2.16 -14.46
C ARG A 218 -6.67 3.05 -13.84
N TYR A 219 -5.57 3.24 -14.56
CA TYR A 219 -4.48 4.10 -14.15
C TYR A 219 -4.88 5.59 -14.09
N GLY A 220 -5.67 6.09 -15.06
CA GLY A 220 -6.19 7.47 -15.05
C GLY A 220 -7.09 7.76 -13.85
N THR A 221 -7.92 6.78 -13.50
CA THR A 221 -8.73 6.83 -12.26
C THR A 221 -7.84 6.94 -11.03
N ALA A 222 -6.74 6.18 -11.00
CA ALA A 222 -5.79 6.19 -9.90
C ALA A 222 -5.14 7.57 -9.74
N ILE A 223 -4.62 8.17 -10.81
CA ILE A 223 -4.05 9.54 -10.75
C ILE A 223 -5.08 10.55 -10.24
N ALA A 224 -6.28 10.52 -10.81
CA ALA A 224 -7.35 11.43 -10.41
C ALA A 224 -7.76 11.29 -8.92
N LYS A 225 -7.67 10.08 -8.36
CA LYS A 225 -7.92 9.82 -6.94
C LYS A 225 -6.82 10.37 -6.03
N LEU A 226 -5.61 10.61 -6.54
CA LEU A 226 -4.50 11.18 -5.77
C LEU A 226 -4.68 12.68 -5.53
N LEU A 227 -5.21 13.41 -6.51
CA LEU A 227 -5.35 14.88 -6.47
C LEU A 227 -5.96 15.41 -5.14
N PRO A 228 -7.08 14.86 -4.62
CA PRO A 228 -7.63 15.20 -3.30
C PRO A 228 -6.61 15.25 -2.15
N THR A 229 -5.67 14.32 -2.13
CA THR A 229 -4.69 14.18 -1.04
C THR A 229 -3.49 15.10 -1.24
N ILE A 230 -3.21 15.52 -2.46
CA ILE A 230 -2.20 16.56 -2.73
C ILE A 230 -2.74 17.92 -2.28
N ILE A 231 -3.98 18.26 -2.66
CA ILE A 231 -4.56 19.57 -2.40
C ILE A 231 -4.98 19.79 -0.93
N SER A 232 -4.97 18.73 -0.10
CA SER A 232 -5.19 18.84 1.34
C SER A 232 -3.94 19.27 2.12
N SER A 233 -2.79 19.43 1.46
CA SER A 233 -1.59 20.02 2.06
C SER A 233 -1.76 21.55 2.22
N PRO A 234 -1.05 22.23 3.16
CA PRO A 234 -1.15 23.69 3.30
C PRO A 234 -0.62 24.47 2.10
N LYS A 235 0.54 24.07 1.56
CA LYS A 235 1.10 24.62 0.33
C LYS A 235 1.33 23.49 -0.66
N TRP A 236 0.87 23.69 -1.89
CA TRP A 236 0.98 22.70 -2.94
C TRP A 236 0.99 23.36 -4.31
N THR A 237 1.68 22.71 -5.25
CA THR A 237 1.56 22.99 -6.69
C THR A 237 1.30 21.69 -7.41
N VAL A 238 0.45 21.74 -8.44
CA VAL A 238 0.17 20.61 -9.32
C VAL A 238 0.29 21.11 -10.75
N GLU A 239 1.08 20.42 -11.57
CA GLU A 239 1.17 20.64 -13.00
C GLU A 239 0.90 19.33 -13.73
N ALA A 240 -0.03 19.31 -14.67
CA ALA A 240 -0.29 18.15 -15.51
C ALA A 240 -0.16 18.50 -16.99
N LYS A 241 0.40 17.59 -17.77
CA LYS A 241 0.35 17.64 -19.23
C LYS A 241 -0.88 16.85 -19.68
N ILE A 242 -1.83 17.50 -20.35
CA ILE A 242 -3.11 16.91 -20.76
C ILE A 242 -3.10 16.71 -22.27
N LEU A 243 -3.29 15.46 -22.73
CA LEU A 243 -3.48 15.17 -24.15
C LEU A 243 -4.93 15.43 -24.53
N TRP A 244 -5.18 16.48 -25.32
CA TRP A 244 -6.52 16.83 -25.76
C TRP A 244 -6.92 16.01 -26.99
N LYS A 245 -7.67 14.92 -26.77
CA LYS A 245 -8.02 13.92 -27.79
C LYS A 245 -8.69 14.46 -29.06
N PHE A 246 -9.35 15.62 -28.99
CA PHE A 246 -10.01 16.21 -30.15
C PHE A 246 -9.05 16.90 -31.12
N THR A 247 -7.90 17.40 -30.63
CA THR A 247 -6.90 18.09 -31.46
C THR A 247 -5.54 17.40 -31.46
N ASN A 248 -5.34 16.37 -30.64
CA ASN A 248 -4.07 15.71 -30.39
C ASN A 248 -2.95 16.67 -29.91
N GLU A 249 -3.33 17.80 -29.32
CA GLU A 249 -2.39 18.77 -28.75
C GLU A 249 -2.20 18.52 -27.25
N ILE A 250 -1.01 18.86 -26.74
CA ILE A 250 -0.70 18.78 -25.31
C ILE A 250 -0.88 20.17 -24.69
N TYR A 251 -1.74 20.26 -23.68
CA TYR A 251 -1.96 21.46 -22.89
C TYR A 251 -1.40 21.31 -21.48
N THR A 252 -0.97 22.42 -20.88
CA THR A 252 -0.53 22.46 -19.49
C THR A 252 -1.69 22.88 -18.59
N PHE A 253 -2.05 22.01 -17.64
CA PHE A 253 -2.95 22.30 -16.53
C PHE A 253 -2.13 22.60 -15.28
N LYS A 254 -2.37 23.74 -14.62
CA LYS A 254 -1.65 24.13 -13.41
C LYS A 254 -2.61 24.53 -12.30
N LEU A 255 -2.39 23.99 -11.11
CA LEU A 255 -3.03 24.41 -9.89
C LEU A 255 -1.96 24.80 -8.86
N GLU A 256 -2.31 25.80 -8.05
CA GLU A 256 -1.43 26.39 -7.03
C GLU A 256 -2.28 26.75 -5.82
N SER A 257 -1.84 26.36 -4.62
CA SER A 257 -2.63 26.50 -3.39
C SER A 257 -3.10 27.93 -3.14
N TRP A 258 -2.21 28.92 -3.28
CA TRP A 258 -2.52 30.35 -3.05
C TRP A 258 -3.64 30.90 -3.95
N LYS A 259 -3.84 30.29 -5.14
CA LYS A 259 -4.84 30.71 -6.12
C LYS A 259 -6.09 29.84 -6.11
N HIS A 260 -5.94 28.54 -5.84
CA HIS A 260 -7.00 27.55 -6.10
C HIS A 260 -7.51 26.84 -4.84
N ALA A 261 -6.85 26.96 -3.68
CA ALA A 261 -7.37 26.35 -2.45
C ALA A 261 -8.81 26.80 -2.10
N PRO A 262 -9.21 28.07 -2.27
CA PRO A 262 -10.59 28.50 -2.01
C PRO A 262 -11.64 27.85 -2.92
N VAL A 263 -11.23 27.25 -4.05
CA VAL A 263 -12.13 26.62 -5.03
C VAL A 263 -12.53 25.19 -4.62
N PHE A 264 -11.73 24.55 -3.75
CA PHE A 264 -11.86 23.13 -3.41
C PHE A 264 -12.25 22.85 -1.95
N GLY A 265 -12.35 23.89 -1.11
CA GLY A 265 -12.67 23.76 0.32
C GLY A 265 -11.53 23.17 1.18
N THR A 266 -11.74 23.15 2.50
CA THR A 266 -10.72 22.75 3.51
C THR A 266 -10.82 21.29 3.95
N THR A 267 -11.96 20.63 3.74
CA THR A 267 -12.26 19.30 4.29
C THR A 267 -12.33 18.27 3.18
N GLN A 268 -11.22 17.54 2.99
CA GLN A 268 -11.25 16.31 2.21
C GLN A 268 -10.99 15.14 3.15
N ALA A 269 -12.02 14.34 3.37
CA ALA A 269 -11.90 13.08 4.09
C ALA A 269 -10.92 12.19 3.29
N VAL A 270 -9.69 12.08 3.79
CA VAL A 270 -8.75 11.09 3.29
C VAL A 270 -9.19 9.77 3.90
N GLU A 271 -9.84 8.93 3.11
CA GLU A 271 -10.17 7.57 3.57
C GLU A 271 -8.87 6.85 3.97
N ALA A 272 -8.78 6.47 5.24
CA ALA A 272 -7.75 5.57 5.74
C ALA A 272 -8.10 4.17 5.26
N TYR A 273 -7.38 3.68 4.25
CA TYR A 273 -7.50 2.30 3.79
C TYR A 273 -6.08 1.78 3.62
N ASP A 274 -5.78 0.67 4.29
CA ASP A 274 -4.52 -0.04 4.14
C ASP A 274 -4.50 -0.87 2.83
N SER A 275 -3.31 -1.13 2.30
CA SER A 275 -3.10 -2.05 1.18
C SER A 275 -3.14 -3.48 1.72
N VAL A 276 -4.23 -4.22 1.42
CA VAL A 276 -4.45 -5.61 1.86
C VAL A 276 -3.24 -6.52 1.56
N VAL A 277 -2.48 -6.23 0.49
CA VAL A 277 -1.29 -6.99 0.09
C VAL A 277 -0.14 -6.80 1.06
N GLU A 278 0.14 -5.54 1.44
CA GLU A 278 1.26 -5.18 2.34
C GLU A 278 1.00 -5.65 3.76
N GLU A 279 -0.24 -5.45 4.24
CA GLU A 279 -0.68 -5.94 5.55
C GLU A 279 -0.58 -7.47 5.62
N ASN A 280 -1.13 -8.18 4.61
CA ASN A 280 -1.04 -9.63 4.53
C ASN A 280 0.41 -10.14 4.51
N PHE A 281 1.30 -9.45 3.80
CA PHE A 281 2.72 -9.80 3.77
C PHE A 281 3.37 -9.60 5.15
N ALA A 282 3.15 -8.45 5.78
CA ALA A 282 3.74 -8.12 7.08
C ALA A 282 3.35 -9.14 8.15
N ASP A 283 2.07 -9.51 8.22
CA ASP A 283 1.56 -10.46 9.20
C ASP A 283 2.14 -11.86 8.99
N ARG A 284 2.14 -12.33 7.74
CA ARG A 284 2.72 -13.64 7.40
C ARG A 284 4.23 -13.67 7.63
N PHE A 285 4.94 -12.57 7.41
CA PHE A 285 6.38 -12.49 7.63
C PHE A 285 6.71 -12.53 9.13
N ARG A 286 5.99 -11.77 9.96
CA ARG A 286 6.18 -11.76 11.42
C ARG A 286 5.92 -13.13 12.04
N ALA A 287 4.90 -13.84 11.55
CA ALA A 287 4.54 -15.18 12.04
C ALA A 287 5.65 -16.25 11.84
N LEU A 288 6.63 -16.01 10.97
CA LEU A 288 7.71 -16.97 10.71
C LEU A 288 8.80 -17.00 11.78
N GLY A 289 8.97 -15.94 12.58
CA GLY A 289 10.06 -15.86 13.55
C GLY A 289 11.47 -15.97 12.93
N SER A 290 11.68 -15.42 11.73
CA SER A 290 12.91 -15.61 10.94
C SER A 290 14.18 -14.93 11.50
N GLY A 291 14.07 -14.23 12.64
CA GLY A 291 15.12 -13.39 13.24
C GLY A 291 15.27 -12.01 12.58
N TRP A 292 14.51 -11.71 11.53
CA TRP A 292 14.45 -10.38 10.91
C TRP A 292 13.37 -9.52 11.56
N GLN A 293 13.73 -8.31 11.94
CA GLN A 293 12.78 -7.28 12.37
C GLN A 293 12.23 -6.57 11.14
N LEU A 294 10.93 -6.74 10.89
CA LEU A 294 10.22 -6.06 9.80
C LEU A 294 9.61 -4.76 10.32
N LYS A 295 10.00 -3.64 9.73
CA LYS A 295 9.36 -2.34 9.90
C LYS A 295 8.62 -1.96 8.63
N ARG A 296 7.34 -1.60 8.75
CA ARG A 296 6.53 -1.04 7.66
C ARG A 296 6.83 0.45 7.52
N GLU A 297 6.70 0.95 6.30
CA GLU A 297 6.84 2.39 5.97
C GLU A 297 8.08 3.02 6.62
N PRO A 298 9.28 2.49 6.33
CA PRO A 298 10.51 3.06 6.87
C PRO A 298 10.76 4.47 6.33
N GLU A 299 11.74 5.16 6.92
CA GLU A 299 12.13 6.49 6.46
C GLU A 299 12.61 6.47 5.00
N PRO A 300 12.26 7.50 4.20
CA PRO A 300 12.75 7.63 2.83
C PRO A 300 14.28 7.65 2.75
N VAL A 301 14.81 6.97 1.75
CA VAL A 301 16.25 6.88 1.46
C VAL A 301 16.62 7.91 0.41
N ILE A 302 17.61 8.75 0.68
CA ILE A 302 18.09 9.76 -0.27
C ILE A 302 19.17 9.14 -1.16
N ALA A 303 18.96 9.17 -2.47
CA ALA A 303 19.80 8.58 -3.50
C ALA A 303 20.30 9.66 -4.48
N GLY A 304 21.31 10.44 -4.05
CA GLY A 304 21.74 11.63 -4.78
C GLY A 304 20.60 12.66 -4.88
N LYS A 305 20.12 12.93 -6.10
CA LYS A 305 18.97 13.82 -6.35
C LYS A 305 17.61 13.13 -6.26
N HIS A 306 17.59 11.81 -6.13
CA HIS A 306 16.36 11.02 -6.07
C HIS A 306 16.00 10.69 -4.61
N VAL A 307 14.71 10.49 -4.36
CA VAL A 307 14.20 9.99 -3.09
C VAL A 307 13.55 8.64 -3.34
N LEU A 308 14.04 7.62 -2.64
CA LEU A 308 13.48 6.28 -2.64
C LEU A 308 12.60 6.13 -1.41
N ILE A 309 11.44 5.51 -1.59
CA ILE A 309 10.47 5.33 -0.51
C ILE A 309 10.18 3.85 -0.44
N PRO A 310 10.77 3.10 0.50
CA PRO A 310 10.50 1.67 0.65
C PRO A 310 9.14 1.42 1.32
N ASP A 311 8.58 0.22 1.14
CA ASP A 311 7.38 -0.23 1.88
C ASP A 311 7.76 -0.97 3.16
N PHE A 312 8.89 -1.66 3.13
CA PHE A 312 9.41 -2.41 4.25
C PHE A 312 10.91 -2.16 4.42
N SER A 313 11.36 -2.16 5.66
CA SER A 313 12.75 -2.45 5.99
C SER A 313 12.84 -3.73 6.82
N PHE A 314 13.93 -4.46 6.61
CA PHE A 314 14.29 -5.67 7.32
C PHE A 314 15.62 -5.45 8.00
N GLU A 315 15.66 -5.63 9.31
CA GLU A 315 16.86 -5.43 10.11
C GLU A 315 17.22 -6.70 10.88
N ARG A 316 18.50 -7.08 10.84
CA ARG A 316 19.04 -8.21 11.60
C ARG A 316 20.54 -8.03 11.81
N GLU A 317 20.97 -7.92 13.06
CA GLU A 317 22.39 -8.01 13.46
C GLU A 317 23.33 -7.15 12.59
N GLY A 318 22.99 -5.86 12.42
CA GLY A 318 23.75 -4.91 11.60
C GLY A 318 23.47 -4.96 10.09
N ALA A 319 22.74 -5.97 9.59
CA ALA A 319 22.23 -5.97 8.22
C ALA A 319 20.91 -5.21 8.13
N LYS A 320 20.82 -4.30 7.16
CA LYS A 320 19.61 -3.55 6.83
C LYS A 320 19.31 -3.68 5.35
N LEU A 321 18.07 -4.06 5.04
CA LEU A 321 17.58 -4.20 3.67
C LEU A 321 16.22 -3.54 3.53
N TYR A 322 15.92 -3.14 2.31
CA TYR A 322 14.65 -2.52 1.96
C TYR A 322 13.88 -3.38 0.97
N MET A 323 12.56 -3.29 1.01
CA MET A 323 11.70 -3.80 -0.05
C MET A 323 10.68 -2.76 -0.47
N GLU A 324 10.49 -2.63 -1.77
CA GLU A 324 9.44 -1.82 -2.37
C GLU A 324 8.43 -2.71 -3.09
N VAL A 325 7.15 -2.48 -2.86
CA VAL A 325 6.04 -3.13 -3.55
C VAL A 325 5.56 -2.21 -4.67
N VAL A 326 5.69 -2.68 -5.89
CA VAL A 326 5.34 -1.94 -7.11
C VAL A 326 4.00 -2.42 -7.64
N GLY A 327 3.06 -1.48 -7.75
CA GLY A 327 1.75 -1.66 -8.36
C GLY A 327 1.82 -1.66 -9.88
N PHE A 328 1.29 -0.64 -10.56
CA PHE A 328 1.41 -0.52 -12.02
C PHE A 328 2.87 -0.33 -12.43
N TRP A 329 3.26 -0.95 -13.53
CA TRP A 329 4.65 -0.90 -14.00
C TRP A 329 4.78 -1.13 -15.50
N THR A 330 5.89 -0.62 -16.06
CA THR A 330 6.43 -0.95 -17.39
C THR A 330 7.86 -1.44 -17.25
N THR A 331 8.38 -2.15 -18.24
CA THR A 331 9.77 -2.59 -18.32
C THR A 331 10.70 -1.38 -18.19
N GLU A 332 10.42 -0.31 -18.95
CA GLU A 332 11.23 0.90 -18.90
C GLU A 332 11.23 1.55 -17.51
N TYR A 333 10.08 1.62 -16.84
CA TYR A 333 10.01 2.11 -15.47
C TYR A 333 10.85 1.26 -14.51
N LEU A 334 10.72 -0.07 -14.58
CA LEU A 334 11.51 -0.97 -13.73
C LEU A 334 13.00 -0.80 -14.01
N THR A 335 13.43 -0.76 -15.27
CA THR A 335 14.83 -0.53 -15.65
C THR A 335 15.36 0.77 -15.07
N ARG A 336 14.65 1.91 -15.27
CA ARG A 336 15.02 3.21 -14.70
C ARG A 336 15.08 3.17 -13.18
N LYS A 337 14.13 2.50 -12.53
CA LYS A 337 14.13 2.33 -11.07
C LYS A 337 15.37 1.58 -10.61
N ILE A 338 15.72 0.48 -11.26
CA ILE A 338 16.86 -0.33 -10.82
C ILE A 338 18.19 0.34 -11.10
N GLU A 339 18.31 1.09 -12.20
CA GLU A 339 19.48 1.94 -12.43
C GLU A 339 19.67 3.00 -11.34
N LYS A 340 18.57 3.55 -10.79
CA LYS A 340 18.63 4.45 -9.63
C LYS A 340 19.05 3.71 -8.36
N LEU A 341 18.53 2.50 -8.14
CA LEU A 341 18.91 1.66 -6.99
C LEU A 341 20.39 1.24 -7.04
N LYS A 342 20.97 1.02 -8.22
CA LYS A 342 22.41 0.74 -8.36
C LYS A 342 23.31 1.90 -7.94
N LYS A 343 22.78 3.12 -7.84
CA LYS A 343 23.52 4.31 -7.39
C LYS A 343 23.46 4.49 -5.87
N THR A 344 22.74 3.64 -5.16
CA THR A 344 22.70 3.62 -3.69
C THR A 344 23.51 2.44 -3.17
N GLU A 345 24.17 2.64 -2.03
CA GLU A 345 24.79 1.53 -1.27
C GLU A 345 23.74 0.64 -0.59
N GLU A 346 22.50 1.13 -0.50
CA GLU A 346 21.38 0.45 0.11
C GLU A 346 20.90 -0.76 -0.70
N ARG A 347 20.67 -1.87 0.01
CA ARG A 347 20.19 -3.11 -0.60
C ARG A 347 18.67 -3.09 -0.67
N MET A 348 18.13 -3.22 -1.88
CA MET A 348 16.69 -3.17 -2.10
C MET A 348 16.19 -4.34 -2.97
N LEU A 349 15.06 -4.91 -2.53
CA LEU A 349 14.26 -5.90 -3.23
C LEU A 349 13.00 -5.22 -3.80
N VAL A 350 12.62 -5.54 -5.03
CA VAL A 350 11.42 -4.99 -5.66
C VAL A 350 10.40 -6.11 -5.89
N ALA A 351 9.24 -6.02 -5.26
CA ALA A 351 8.13 -6.95 -5.47
C ALA A 351 7.14 -6.34 -6.46
N VAL A 352 6.88 -6.99 -7.60
CA VAL A 352 6.11 -6.44 -8.71
C VAL A 352 4.82 -7.25 -8.93
N ASP A 353 3.67 -6.57 -9.00
CA ASP A 353 2.38 -7.20 -9.30
C ASP A 353 2.26 -7.54 -10.80
N GLU A 354 2.24 -8.81 -11.15
CA GLU A 354 2.09 -9.26 -12.54
C GLU A 354 0.76 -8.85 -13.16
N SER A 355 -0.29 -8.68 -12.36
CA SER A 355 -1.63 -8.33 -12.85
C SER A 355 -1.76 -6.86 -13.24
N LEU A 356 -0.81 -6.02 -12.82
CA LEU A 356 -0.78 -4.57 -13.08
C LEU A 356 0.28 -4.18 -14.13
N ALA A 357 0.83 -5.15 -14.85
CA ALA A 357 1.73 -4.91 -15.98
C ALA A 357 1.02 -4.06 -17.05
N CYS A 358 1.61 -2.91 -17.39
CA CYS A 358 1.06 -1.98 -18.39
C CYS A 358 1.46 -2.34 -19.83
N GLU A 359 2.15 -3.45 -20.05
CA GLU A 359 2.53 -3.95 -21.38
C GLU A 359 2.56 -5.48 -21.38
N ARG A 360 2.63 -6.10 -22.58
CA ARG A 360 2.87 -7.55 -22.63
C ARG A 360 4.27 -7.79 -22.10
N LEU A 361 4.39 -8.65 -21.08
CA LEU A 361 5.64 -9.27 -20.68
C LEU A 361 6.22 -10.04 -21.89
N THR A 362 6.91 -9.35 -22.80
CA THR A 362 7.91 -10.00 -23.63
C THR A 362 8.94 -10.47 -22.63
N LYS A 363 9.01 -11.79 -22.41
CA LYS A 363 9.94 -12.49 -21.54
C LYS A 363 11.10 -11.58 -21.09
N LEU A 364 10.89 -10.86 -19.99
CA LEU A 364 11.94 -10.31 -19.11
C LEU A 364 12.68 -11.47 -18.41
N GLU A 365 12.57 -12.67 -18.98
CA GLU A 365 13.44 -13.80 -18.73
C GLU A 365 14.86 -13.33 -19.01
N LYS A 366 15.69 -13.44 -17.98
CA LYS A 366 17.17 -13.35 -18.01
C LYS A 366 17.84 -12.03 -17.65
N GLN A 367 17.17 -11.08 -16.98
CA GLN A 367 17.92 -10.16 -16.11
C GLN A 367 17.83 -10.61 -14.64
N GLN A 368 18.50 -11.74 -14.34
CA GLN A 368 18.75 -12.23 -12.97
C GLN A 368 19.53 -11.23 -12.09
N SER A 369 20.09 -10.17 -12.69
CA SER A 369 20.87 -9.13 -12.01
C SER A 369 20.02 -8.08 -11.29
N LEU A 370 18.70 -8.19 -11.36
CA LEU A 370 17.78 -7.24 -10.78
C LEU A 370 17.04 -7.96 -9.65
N ASN A 371 17.21 -7.52 -8.41
CA ASN A 371 16.54 -8.06 -7.22
C ASN A 371 15.02 -7.85 -7.30
N ILE A 372 14.33 -8.59 -8.18
CA ILE A 372 12.91 -8.47 -8.49
C ILE A 372 12.20 -9.78 -8.19
N ILE A 373 11.05 -9.69 -7.53
CA ILE A 373 10.14 -10.80 -7.30
C ILE A 373 8.81 -10.45 -7.94
N TYR A 374 8.31 -11.32 -8.81
CA TYR A 374 6.98 -11.18 -9.40
C TYR A 374 5.95 -11.92 -8.54
N TYR A 375 4.76 -11.34 -8.40
CA TYR A 375 3.67 -11.94 -7.65
C TYR A 375 2.30 -11.69 -8.27
N ARG A 376 1.32 -12.52 -7.88
CA ARG A 376 -0.11 -12.31 -8.16
C ARG A 376 -0.89 -12.39 -6.86
N ASN A 377 -1.65 -11.35 -6.53
CA ASN A 377 -2.49 -11.21 -5.33
C ASN A 377 -1.75 -11.20 -3.98
N LYS A 378 -0.69 -12.01 -3.80
CA LYS A 378 0.07 -12.16 -2.56
C LYS A 378 1.57 -12.26 -2.84
N ILE A 379 2.37 -11.52 -2.09
CA ILE A 379 3.82 -11.59 -2.17
C ILE A 379 4.29 -12.97 -1.64
N PRO A 380 5.14 -13.70 -2.39
CA PRO A 380 5.66 -14.98 -1.97
C PRO A 380 6.81 -14.81 -0.95
N LEU A 381 6.69 -15.47 0.20
CA LEU A 381 7.72 -15.42 1.25
C LEU A 381 9.03 -16.14 0.89
N PRO A 382 9.04 -17.34 0.28
CA PRO A 382 10.28 -18.07 0.02
C PRO A 382 11.35 -17.29 -0.77
N PRO A 383 11.04 -16.61 -1.90
CA PRO A 383 12.06 -15.84 -2.62
C PRO A 383 12.54 -14.62 -1.84
N VAL A 384 11.67 -13.99 -1.04
CA VAL A 384 12.07 -12.88 -0.15
C VAL A 384 13.06 -13.38 0.90
N LEU A 385 12.75 -14.49 1.58
CA LEU A 385 13.63 -15.07 2.59
C LEU A 385 14.97 -15.49 2.01
N ARG A 386 14.99 -16.08 0.81
CA ARG A 386 16.22 -16.44 0.11
C ARG A 386 17.09 -15.20 -0.14
N TYR A 387 16.49 -14.13 -0.66
CA TYR A 387 17.19 -12.87 -0.88
C TYR A 387 17.77 -12.27 0.42
N LEU A 388 16.98 -12.26 1.50
CA LEU A 388 17.43 -11.80 2.82
C LEU A 388 18.59 -12.65 3.35
N GLN A 389 18.51 -13.98 3.22
CA GLN A 389 19.55 -14.90 3.66
C GLN A 389 20.86 -14.71 2.89
N ASP A 390 20.80 -14.66 1.56
CA ASP A 390 21.98 -14.49 0.72
C ASP A 390 22.63 -13.12 0.96
N SER A 391 21.82 -12.07 1.11
CA SER A 391 22.30 -10.75 1.50
C SER A 391 22.99 -10.77 2.87
N TYR A 392 22.39 -11.41 3.87
CA TYR A 392 22.96 -11.45 5.22
C TYR A 392 24.27 -12.23 5.29
N LYS A 393 24.47 -13.26 4.46
CA LYS A 393 25.78 -13.94 4.34
C LYS A 393 26.90 -12.98 3.92
N GLU A 394 26.63 -12.12 2.95
CA GLU A 394 27.61 -11.12 2.50
C GLU A 394 27.92 -10.10 3.59
N VAL A 395 26.89 -9.58 4.28
CA VAL A 395 27.10 -8.63 5.40
C VAL A 395 27.91 -9.31 6.50
N ARG A 396 27.59 -10.56 6.84
CA ARG A 396 28.36 -11.33 7.83
C ARG A 396 29.82 -11.48 7.41
N ALA A 397 30.11 -11.78 6.15
CA ALA A 397 31.48 -11.88 5.65
C ALA A 397 32.23 -10.55 5.82
N GLN A 398 31.59 -9.43 5.50
CA GLN A 398 32.15 -8.08 5.70
C GLN A 398 32.38 -7.76 7.19
N GLN A 399 31.44 -8.12 8.06
CA GLN A 399 31.57 -7.96 9.51
C GLN A 399 32.74 -8.78 10.06
N THR A 400 32.88 -10.04 9.63
CA THR A 400 34.00 -10.90 10.02
C THR A 400 35.33 -10.28 9.60
N GLU A 401 35.43 -9.78 8.37
CA GLU A 401 36.65 -9.14 7.86
C GLU A 401 36.96 -7.83 8.60
N PHE A 402 35.93 -7.02 8.89
CA PHE A 402 36.06 -5.82 9.72
C PHE A 402 36.65 -6.16 11.10
N LEU A 403 36.10 -7.17 11.79
CA LEU A 403 36.60 -7.61 13.09
C LEU A 403 38.02 -8.16 13.02
N LYS A 404 38.39 -8.87 11.95
CA LYS A 404 39.76 -9.37 11.74
C LYS A 404 40.79 -8.26 11.61
N ASN A 405 40.39 -7.11 11.07
CA ASN A 405 41.23 -5.94 10.88
C ASN A 405 41.19 -4.97 12.06
N LEU A 406 40.33 -5.23 13.04
CA LEU A 406 40.21 -4.44 14.26
C LEU A 406 41.32 -4.84 15.24
N ASN A 407 42.21 -3.91 15.57
CA ASN A 407 43.27 -4.13 16.57
C ASN A 407 42.70 -3.99 18.00
N VAL A 408 41.98 -5.02 18.47
CA VAL A 408 41.37 -5.02 19.81
C VAL A 408 42.31 -5.67 20.82
N THR A 409 42.55 -4.98 21.94
CA THR A 409 43.19 -5.57 23.12
C THR A 409 42.15 -5.77 24.21
N PHE A 410 41.87 -7.03 24.56
CA PHE A 410 40.89 -7.33 25.60
C PHE A 410 41.50 -7.30 27.01
N THR A 411 40.86 -6.55 27.91
CA THR A 411 41.25 -6.44 29.32
C THR A 411 40.40 -7.28 30.26
N GLU A 412 39.16 -7.58 29.86
CA GLU A 412 38.17 -8.31 30.64
C GLU A 412 38.51 -9.81 30.72
N PRO A 413 38.38 -10.48 31.88
CA PRO A 413 38.75 -11.90 32.02
C PRO A 413 37.79 -12.85 31.28
N VAL A 414 36.57 -12.42 31.02
CA VAL A 414 35.53 -13.16 30.27
C VAL A 414 34.89 -12.19 29.29
N ILE A 415 34.83 -12.56 28.02
CA ILE A 415 34.21 -11.77 26.95
C ILE A 415 33.13 -12.64 26.33
N LYS A 416 31.86 -12.30 26.54
CA LYS A 416 30.75 -12.99 25.89
C LYS A 416 30.60 -12.49 24.46
N PHE A 417 30.42 -13.40 23.51
CA PHE A 417 30.28 -13.02 22.09
C PHE A 417 29.07 -12.15 21.84
N GLU A 418 27.96 -12.39 22.55
CA GLU A 418 26.75 -11.58 22.44
C GLU A 418 26.97 -10.12 22.87
N GLU A 419 27.63 -9.91 24.01
CA GLU A 419 27.94 -8.57 24.51
C GLU A 419 28.91 -7.83 23.59
N PHE A 420 29.94 -8.53 23.10
CA PHE A 420 30.91 -7.96 22.17
C PHE A 420 30.29 -7.65 20.79
N ALA A 421 29.43 -8.54 20.28
CA ALA A 421 28.68 -8.35 19.06
C ALA A 421 27.77 -7.10 19.15
N ASN A 422 27.04 -6.96 20.26
CA ASN A 422 26.17 -5.80 20.51
C ASN A 422 26.98 -4.49 20.60
N ARG A 423 28.15 -4.51 21.25
CA ARG A 423 29.04 -3.33 21.34
C ARG A 423 29.60 -2.90 19.97
N THR A 424 29.84 -3.84 19.07
CA THR A 424 30.46 -3.60 17.76
C THR A 424 29.47 -3.50 16.61
N GLY A 425 28.18 -3.79 16.85
CA GLY A 425 27.12 -3.71 15.85
C GLY A 425 27.17 -4.81 14.80
N VAL A 426 27.75 -5.97 15.14
CA VAL A 426 27.96 -7.11 14.21
C VAL A 426 27.24 -8.36 14.70
N SER A 427 27.18 -9.41 13.87
CA SER A 427 26.60 -10.69 14.26
C SER A 427 27.48 -11.47 15.24
N THR A 428 26.85 -12.22 16.15
CA THR A 428 27.54 -13.09 17.13
C THR A 428 28.39 -14.16 16.45
N GLU A 429 27.94 -14.66 15.29
CA GLU A 429 28.73 -15.60 14.52
C GLU A 429 29.91 -14.94 13.79
N ALA A 430 29.80 -13.68 13.37
CA ALA A 430 30.95 -12.96 12.82
C ALA A 430 32.03 -12.79 13.90
N VAL A 431 31.62 -12.47 15.13
CA VAL A 431 32.51 -12.48 16.31
C VAL A 431 33.15 -13.85 16.49
N ARG A 432 32.35 -14.91 16.56
CA ARG A 432 32.86 -16.29 16.73
C ARG A 432 33.85 -16.65 15.62
N SER A 433 33.51 -16.38 14.36
CA SER A 433 34.35 -16.70 13.20
C SER A 433 35.67 -15.92 13.23
N ALA A 434 35.61 -14.61 13.47
CA ALA A 434 36.80 -13.76 13.52
C ALA A 434 37.74 -14.15 14.66
N LEU A 435 37.20 -14.39 15.86
CA LEU A 435 37.99 -14.73 17.04
C LEU A 435 38.49 -16.18 17.02
N THR A 436 37.81 -17.11 16.34
CA THR A 436 38.30 -18.48 16.14
C THR A 436 39.54 -18.48 15.26
N GLU A 437 39.57 -17.67 14.20
CA GLU A 437 40.77 -17.55 13.34
C GLU A 437 41.91 -16.76 14.01
N LYS A 438 41.59 -15.69 14.75
CA LYS A 438 42.57 -14.85 15.47
C LYS A 438 42.32 -14.87 16.98
N THR A 439 42.47 -16.04 17.61
CA THR A 439 42.31 -16.15 19.06
C THR A 439 43.48 -15.45 19.77
N PRO A 440 43.22 -14.51 20.70
CA PRO A 440 44.28 -13.88 21.48
C PRO A 440 45.06 -14.92 22.32
N SER A 441 46.39 -14.84 22.34
CA SER A 441 47.26 -15.88 22.91
C SER A 441 47.06 -16.12 24.41
N ASN A 442 46.58 -15.12 25.16
CA ASN A 442 46.27 -15.17 26.58
C ASN A 442 44.84 -15.65 26.90
N TYR A 443 44.01 -15.95 25.90
CA TYR A 443 42.65 -16.46 26.07
C TYR A 443 42.47 -17.86 25.50
N THR A 444 41.39 -18.50 25.92
CA THR A 444 40.89 -19.79 25.44
C THR A 444 39.49 -19.56 24.85
N MET A 445 39.26 -20.14 23.68
CA MET A 445 37.97 -20.09 22.98
C MET A 445 36.96 -21.07 23.60
N LEU A 446 35.78 -20.59 23.94
CA LEU A 446 34.60 -21.40 24.28
C LEU A 446 33.49 -21.20 23.22
N PRO A 447 32.42 -22.02 23.21
CA PRO A 447 31.33 -21.91 22.23
C PRO A 447 30.65 -20.54 22.16
N ASP A 448 30.57 -19.83 23.29
CA ASP A 448 29.81 -18.59 23.49
C ASP A 448 30.67 -17.41 23.99
N SER A 449 31.94 -17.65 24.33
CA SER A 449 32.78 -16.69 25.03
C SER A 449 34.29 -16.91 24.83
N LEU A 450 35.07 -15.89 25.13
CA LEU A 450 36.52 -15.96 25.32
C LEU A 450 36.82 -15.86 26.82
N ILE A 451 37.66 -16.75 27.35
CA ILE A 451 38.07 -16.72 28.77
C ILE A 451 39.58 -16.65 28.87
N ARG A 452 40.09 -15.76 29.73
CA ARG A 452 41.52 -15.61 29.96
C ARG A 452 42.10 -16.87 30.63
N LYS A 453 43.26 -17.32 30.17
CA LYS A 453 43.85 -18.60 30.59
C LYS A 453 44.08 -18.71 32.10
N ASP A 454 44.47 -17.60 32.75
CA ASP A 454 44.65 -17.52 34.20
C ASP A 454 43.32 -17.71 34.97
N LYS A 455 42.23 -17.12 34.48
CA LYS A 455 40.88 -17.27 35.05
C LYS A 455 40.38 -18.70 34.89
N LEU A 456 40.62 -19.30 33.73
CA LEU A 456 40.27 -20.70 33.47
C LEU A 456 41.03 -21.65 34.40
N GLU A 457 42.32 -21.39 34.63
CA GLU A 457 43.16 -22.16 35.55
C GLU A 457 42.74 -21.96 37.03
N GLN A 458 42.32 -20.75 37.42
CA GLN A 458 41.73 -20.50 38.74
C GLN A 458 40.46 -21.34 38.96
N LEU A 459 39.57 -21.37 37.96
CA LEU A 459 38.36 -22.20 38.01
C LEU A 459 38.72 -23.69 38.12
N ARG A 460 39.68 -24.16 37.31
CA ARG A 460 40.17 -25.54 37.36
C ARG A 460 40.69 -25.92 38.74
N LYS A 461 41.52 -25.07 39.36
CA LYS A 461 42.03 -25.30 40.72
C LYS A 461 40.91 -25.40 41.77
N LYS A 462 39.88 -24.55 41.67
CA LYS A 462 38.72 -24.61 42.58
C LYS A 462 37.92 -25.90 42.41
N LEU A 463 37.73 -26.35 41.17
CA LEU A 463 37.04 -27.62 40.89
C LEU A 463 37.86 -28.82 41.38
N ASP A 464 39.16 -28.88 41.06
CA ASP A 464 40.07 -29.94 41.52
C ASP A 464 40.12 -30.01 43.06
N GLN A 465 40.18 -28.87 43.77
CA GLN A 465 40.16 -28.84 45.24
C GLN A 465 38.88 -29.44 45.83
N GLN A 466 37.72 -29.17 45.23
CA GLN A 466 36.45 -29.73 45.70
C GLN A 466 36.34 -31.23 45.39
N ILE A 467 36.84 -31.66 44.23
CA ILE A 467 36.90 -33.08 43.86
C ILE A 467 37.82 -33.85 44.82
N VAL A 468 38.99 -33.30 45.17
CA VAL A 468 39.92 -33.92 46.15
C VAL A 468 39.29 -33.98 47.54
N LYS A 469 38.54 -32.96 47.95
CA LYS A 469 37.92 -32.90 49.28
C LYS A 469 36.74 -33.86 49.44
N ASN A 470 35.90 -34.00 48.42
CA ASN A 470 34.62 -34.71 48.51
C ASN A 470 34.61 -36.03 47.70
N GLY A 471 35.67 -36.35 46.95
CA GLY A 471 35.79 -37.53 46.08
C GLY A 471 34.98 -37.43 44.79
N LYS A 472 33.80 -36.82 44.83
CA LYS A 472 32.90 -36.57 43.70
C LYS A 472 32.40 -35.13 43.75
N LEU A 473 32.07 -34.55 42.59
CA LEU A 473 31.51 -33.21 42.48
C LEU A 473 30.28 -33.23 41.57
N SER A 474 29.14 -32.85 42.13
CA SER A 474 27.89 -32.77 41.36
C SER A 474 27.94 -31.63 40.34
N LEU A 475 27.22 -31.79 39.22
CA LEU A 475 27.13 -30.77 38.17
C LEU A 475 26.54 -29.47 38.72
N THR A 476 25.58 -29.54 39.63
CA THR A 476 24.94 -28.36 40.26
C THR A 476 25.92 -27.58 41.13
N GLU A 477 26.73 -28.25 41.95
CA GLU A 477 27.79 -27.61 42.75
C GLU A 477 28.89 -27.02 41.88
N ALA A 478 29.35 -27.76 40.87
CA ALA A 478 30.32 -27.26 39.90
C ALA A 478 29.80 -26.02 39.16
N THR A 479 28.52 -26.02 38.78
CA THR A 479 27.88 -24.89 38.10
C THR A 479 27.82 -23.66 39.01
N LYS A 480 27.53 -23.82 40.31
CA LYS A 480 27.58 -22.71 41.29
C LYS A 480 28.99 -22.11 41.42
N ILE A 481 30.02 -22.96 41.43
CA ILE A 481 31.42 -22.50 41.48
C ILE A 481 31.76 -21.70 40.21
N ALA A 482 31.37 -22.20 39.02
CA ALA A 482 31.60 -21.51 37.76
C ALA A 482 30.82 -20.20 37.65
N GLN A 483 29.55 -20.15 38.10
CA GLN A 483 28.75 -18.93 38.17
C GLN A 483 29.40 -17.86 39.05
N THR A 484 30.04 -18.25 40.15
CA THR A 484 30.80 -17.32 41.02
C THR A 484 31.97 -16.68 40.27
N GLU A 485 32.55 -17.39 39.30
CA GLU A 485 33.62 -16.91 38.43
C GLU A 485 33.10 -16.23 37.14
N GLN A 486 31.78 -16.08 37.00
CA GLN A 486 31.09 -15.57 35.80
C GLN A 486 31.36 -16.42 34.53
N VAL A 487 31.59 -17.71 34.72
CA VAL A 487 31.86 -18.66 33.63
C VAL A 487 30.68 -19.61 33.47
N ASP A 488 30.22 -19.84 32.24
CA ASP A 488 29.32 -20.94 31.95
C ASP A 488 30.11 -22.26 31.97
N LEU A 489 29.84 -23.09 32.97
CA LEU A 489 30.50 -24.39 33.12
C LEU A 489 30.25 -25.29 31.91
N THR A 490 29.05 -25.27 31.34
CA THR A 490 28.69 -26.19 30.24
C THR A 490 29.51 -25.90 28.98
N SER A 491 29.72 -24.63 28.68
CA SER A 491 30.63 -24.15 27.63
C SER A 491 32.11 -24.41 27.94
N ALA A 492 32.52 -24.35 29.22
CA ALA A 492 33.92 -24.48 29.63
C ALA A 492 34.40 -25.91 29.93
N ILE A 493 33.48 -26.86 30.13
CA ILE A 493 33.80 -28.17 30.73
C ILE A 493 34.85 -28.96 29.95
N GLN A 494 34.75 -28.96 28.62
CA GLN A 494 35.70 -29.64 27.74
C GLN A 494 37.07 -28.96 27.77
N ALA A 495 37.11 -27.63 27.79
CA ALA A 495 38.36 -26.85 27.87
C ALA A 495 39.07 -27.03 29.22
N LEU A 496 38.30 -27.25 30.30
CA LEU A 496 38.81 -27.57 31.63
C LEU A 496 39.31 -29.01 31.78
N GLY A 497 39.03 -29.88 30.79
CA GLY A 497 39.44 -31.29 30.81
C GLY A 497 38.56 -32.18 31.68
N TYR A 498 37.26 -31.87 31.80
CA TYR A 498 36.28 -32.74 32.46
C TYR A 498 35.20 -33.20 31.48
N ASN A 499 34.53 -34.29 31.82
CA ASN A 499 33.32 -34.80 31.18
C ASN A 499 32.15 -34.75 32.17
N ILE A 500 30.94 -34.59 31.65
CA ILE A 500 29.71 -34.70 32.44
C ILE A 500 29.19 -36.13 32.31
N ILE A 501 28.98 -36.80 33.44
CA ILE A 501 28.34 -38.12 33.50
C ILE A 501 26.92 -37.94 34.02
N TRP A 502 25.96 -38.43 33.23
CA TRP A 502 24.54 -38.37 33.57
C TRP A 502 24.07 -39.70 34.16
N HIS A 503 23.54 -39.68 35.38
CA HIS A 503 22.95 -40.86 36.04
C HIS A 503 21.42 -40.87 35.96
N GLY A 504 20.84 -40.24 34.92
CA GLY A 504 19.40 -40.11 34.70
C GLY A 504 19.04 -38.83 33.93
N ILE A 505 17.75 -38.47 33.90
CA ILE A 505 17.23 -37.26 33.22
C ILE A 505 17.40 -36.00 34.09
N ASN A 506 17.48 -36.16 35.42
CA ASN A 506 17.63 -35.03 36.35
C ASN A 506 19.09 -34.58 36.44
N ALA A 507 19.35 -33.29 36.18
CA ALA A 507 20.67 -32.65 36.26
C ALA A 507 21.27 -32.67 37.67
N GLU A 508 20.46 -32.85 38.71
CA GLU A 508 20.93 -33.01 40.09
C GLU A 508 21.73 -34.29 40.31
N ASN A 509 21.49 -35.32 39.48
CA ASN A 509 22.19 -36.60 39.56
C ASN A 509 23.43 -36.66 38.64
N ALA A 510 23.73 -35.59 37.90
CA ALA A 510 24.90 -35.54 37.04
C ALA A 510 26.16 -35.16 37.85
N GLU A 511 27.29 -35.76 37.51
CA GLU A 511 28.58 -35.48 38.14
C GLU A 511 29.62 -35.09 37.09
N ILE A 512 30.62 -34.31 37.49
CA ILE A 512 31.75 -33.96 36.62
C ILE A 512 32.96 -34.83 36.97
N VAL A 513 33.58 -35.41 35.95
CA VAL A 513 34.73 -36.33 36.10
C VAL A 513 35.87 -35.86 35.22
N LYS A 514 37.09 -35.93 35.75
CA LYS A 514 38.30 -35.56 35.00
C LYS A 514 38.50 -36.52 33.83
N LYS A 515 38.84 -35.98 32.66
CA LYS A 515 39.17 -36.78 31.48
C LYS A 515 40.36 -37.69 31.70
#